data_AF-A0A814EKQ9-F1
#
_entry.id   AF-A0A814EKQ9-F1
#
_cell.length_a   1.000
_cell.length_b   1.000
_cell.length_c   1.000
_cell.angle_alpha   90.00
_cell.angle_beta   90.00
_cell.angle_gamma   90.00
#
_symmetry.space_group_name_H-M   'P 1'
#
loop_
_entity.id
_entity.type
_entity.pdbx_description
1 polymer ?
#
loop_
_entity_poly.entity_id
_entity_poly.type
_entity_poly.pdbx_seq_one_letter_code
_entity_poly.pdbx_strand_id
1 'polypeptide(L)'
;MISLNDAAHNAEQYSAYVERHMDERRQRVEQLDAFVRHRLRLYREAQNHVQRQTTNKTIEAVTLPPPLAPADTVVVLSQRATTPFLQSSTFCPNELTSRVRHSKQRLASKQLVQSDSLPSTDDTPPVGTWLNPVPVTLQTNKNEQEHLSSDTTLRRSMSENQLSVFALKALTDTLTEGLTSLENRKRLQATRALFMTIERRQVKEALLLSKQNKEMQRLVELKEAERLHQEQSLAQQQISPIPNEAVLDVNSADPKELARLRQQRIHDQKRREIERYIRALKTTLRERCSNRGIHVPNLCSCHSTIWEADPMTCSQNCSFYQNPTAFATSLHSLLTSCQATN
;
A
#
# COMPACT_ATOMS: atom_id res chain seq x y z
N MET A 1 9.98 14.61 54.19
CA MET A 1 9.52 13.21 54.10
C MET A 1 8.08 13.25 53.62
N ILE A 2 7.79 12.80 52.41
CA ILE A 2 6.40 12.65 51.94
C ILE A 2 5.80 11.50 52.75
N SER A 3 4.66 11.72 53.38
CA SER A 3 4.01 10.71 54.22
C SER A 3 3.69 9.49 53.36
N LEU A 4 3.96 8.27 53.86
CA LEU A 4 3.67 7.02 53.13
C LEU A 4 2.19 6.94 52.70
N ASN A 5 1.30 7.62 53.42
CA ASN A 5 -0.12 7.72 53.08
C ASN A 5 -0.38 8.57 51.82
N ASP A 6 0.42 9.62 51.58
CA ASP A 6 0.27 10.47 50.39
C ASP A 6 0.74 9.73 49.12
N ALA A 7 1.75 8.87 49.24
CA ALA A 7 2.23 8.03 48.16
C ALA A 7 1.20 6.96 47.75
N ALA A 8 0.53 6.34 48.74
CA ALA A 8 -0.53 5.37 48.48
C ALA A 8 -1.75 6.03 47.81
N HIS A 9 -2.17 7.20 48.29
CA HIS A 9 -3.29 7.94 47.69
C HIS A 9 -3.00 8.37 46.25
N ASN A 10 -1.77 8.84 45.98
CA ASN A 10 -1.36 9.19 44.62
C ASN A 10 -1.30 7.98 43.67
N ALA A 11 -0.91 6.80 44.19
CA ALA A 11 -0.90 5.57 43.40
C ALA A 11 -2.33 5.12 43.03
N GLU A 12 -3.27 5.20 43.96
CA GLU A 12 -4.69 4.91 43.69
C GLU A 12 -5.29 5.89 42.68
N GLN A 13 -5.02 7.19 42.82
CA GLN A 13 -5.46 8.20 41.85
C GLN A 13 -4.90 7.94 40.45
N TYR A 14 -3.62 7.55 40.35
CA TYR A 14 -3.01 7.21 39.07
C TYR A 14 -3.61 5.94 38.46
N SER A 15 -3.88 4.91 39.26
CA SER A 15 -4.55 3.69 38.81
C SER A 15 -5.94 3.99 38.26
N ALA A 16 -6.75 4.76 38.99
CA ALA A 16 -8.09 5.16 38.56
C ALA A 16 -8.09 6.08 37.32
N TYR A 17 -7.02 6.83 37.10
CA TYR A 17 -6.82 7.61 35.87
C TYR A 17 -6.52 6.71 34.67
N VAL A 18 -5.61 5.73 34.84
CA VAL A 18 -5.26 4.78 33.79
C VAL A 18 -6.46 3.92 33.40
N GLU A 19 -7.23 3.42 34.36
CA GLU A 19 -8.45 2.64 34.10
C GLU A 19 -9.46 3.44 33.28
N ARG A 20 -9.78 4.68 33.67
CA ARG A 20 -10.67 5.56 32.90
C ARG A 20 -10.20 5.76 31.47
N HIS A 21 -8.91 6.00 31.27
CA HIS A 21 -8.35 6.19 29.93
C HIS A 21 -8.38 4.90 29.09
N MET A 22 -8.24 3.73 29.72
CA MET A 22 -8.36 2.44 29.03
C MET A 22 -9.81 2.13 28.66
N ASP A 23 -10.77 2.50 29.50
CA ASP A 23 -12.20 2.35 29.21
C ASP A 23 -12.65 3.31 28.10
N GLU A 24 -12.19 4.56 28.09
CA GLU A 24 -12.43 5.48 26.97
C GLU A 24 -11.89 4.92 25.64
N ARG A 25 -10.70 4.30 25.65
CA ARG A 25 -10.16 3.63 24.47
C ARG A 25 -11.00 2.44 24.06
N ARG A 26 -11.49 1.64 25.01
CA ARG A 26 -12.37 0.49 24.75
C ARG A 26 -13.68 0.94 24.10
N GLN A 27 -14.30 2.00 24.62
CA GLN A 27 -15.51 2.59 24.06
C GLN A 27 -15.30 3.12 22.64
N ARG A 28 -14.16 3.78 22.35
CA ARG A 28 -13.84 4.23 20.98
C ARG A 28 -13.68 3.07 20.02
N VAL A 29 -13.03 1.99 20.43
CA VAL A 29 -12.89 0.78 19.61
C VAL A 29 -14.26 0.15 19.34
N GLU A 30 -15.13 0.08 20.35
CA GLU A 30 -16.49 -0.45 20.21
C GLU A 30 -17.36 0.41 19.28
N GLN A 31 -17.25 1.74 19.36
CA GLN A 31 -17.92 2.67 18.45
C GLN A 31 -17.46 2.48 17.00
N LEU A 32 -16.14 2.32 16.78
CA LEU A 32 -15.59 2.06 15.45
C LEU A 32 -16.05 0.70 14.91
N ASP A 33 -16.05 -0.34 15.74
CA ASP A 33 -16.53 -1.65 15.35
C ASP A 33 -18.04 -1.65 15.01
N ALA A 34 -18.86 -0.93 15.79
CA ALA A 34 -20.27 -0.72 15.49
C ALA A 34 -20.47 0.01 14.15
N PHE A 35 -19.67 1.04 13.88
CA PHE A 35 -19.70 1.77 12.61
C PHE A 35 -19.33 0.87 11.41
N VAL A 36 -18.27 0.06 11.55
CA VAL A 36 -17.85 -0.90 10.51
C VAL A 36 -18.93 -1.95 10.27
N ARG A 37 -19.53 -2.52 11.33
CA ARG A 37 -20.64 -3.47 11.21
C ARG A 37 -21.84 -2.87 10.50
N HIS A 38 -22.18 -1.60 10.79
CA HIS A 38 -23.27 -0.90 10.11
C HIS A 38 -22.97 -0.69 8.62
N ARG A 39 -21.77 -0.22 8.26
CA ARG A 39 -21.34 -0.07 6.86
C ARG A 39 -21.41 -1.40 6.11
N LEU A 40 -20.90 -2.50 6.70
CA LEU A 40 -20.96 -3.83 6.09
C LEU A 40 -22.40 -4.31 5.85
N ARG A 41 -23.32 -3.99 6.77
CA ARG A 41 -24.75 -4.28 6.58
C ARG A 41 -25.31 -3.56 5.36
N LEU A 42 -25.05 -2.26 5.24
CA LEU A 42 -25.48 -1.47 4.08
C LEU A 42 -24.90 -1.99 2.76
N TYR A 43 -23.63 -2.41 2.76
CA TYR A 43 -23.02 -3.02 1.57
C TYR A 43 -23.71 -4.32 1.16
N ARG A 44 -24.06 -5.19 2.12
CA ARG A 44 -24.81 -6.43 1.83
C ARG A 44 -26.22 -6.13 1.31
N GLU A 45 -26.91 -5.16 1.88
CA GLU A 45 -28.23 -4.72 1.42
C GLU A 45 -28.18 -4.18 -0.02
N ALA A 46 -27.17 -3.37 -0.35
CA ALA A 46 -26.96 -2.87 -1.70
C ALA A 46 -26.67 -4.01 -2.70
N GLN A 47 -25.83 -5.00 -2.32
CA GLN A 47 -25.58 -6.18 -3.15
C GLN A 47 -26.86 -6.99 -3.40
N ASN A 48 -27.66 -7.21 -2.36
CA ASN A 48 -28.94 -7.89 -2.48
C ASN A 48 -29.91 -7.14 -3.41
N HIS A 49 -29.93 -5.80 -3.35
CA HIS A 49 -30.75 -4.97 -4.22
C HIS A 49 -30.34 -5.10 -5.69
N VAL A 50 -29.04 -5.02 -5.99
CA VAL A 50 -28.51 -5.24 -7.35
C VAL A 50 -28.89 -6.64 -7.85
N GLN A 51 -28.73 -7.65 -7.01
CA GLN A 51 -29.07 -9.03 -7.37
C GLN A 51 -30.57 -9.18 -7.70
N ARG A 52 -31.47 -8.60 -6.88
CA ARG A 52 -32.92 -8.58 -7.16
C ARG A 52 -33.25 -7.87 -8.47
N GLN A 53 -32.58 -6.77 -8.79
CA GLN A 53 -32.77 -6.08 -10.07
C GLN A 53 -32.32 -6.94 -11.26
N THR A 54 -31.21 -7.67 -11.13
CA THR A 54 -30.75 -8.57 -12.20
C THR A 54 -31.68 -9.76 -12.39
N THR A 55 -32.22 -10.34 -11.31
CA THR A 55 -33.17 -11.45 -11.43
C THR A 55 -34.49 -10.99 -12.04
N ASN A 56 -35.01 -9.83 -11.66
CA ASN A 56 -36.25 -9.30 -12.22
C ASN A 56 -36.13 -8.99 -13.72
N LYS A 57 -35.02 -8.37 -14.16
CA LYS A 57 -34.73 -8.15 -15.58
C LYS A 57 -34.60 -9.46 -16.37
N THR A 58 -34.07 -10.51 -15.76
CA THR A 58 -33.96 -11.83 -16.39
C THR A 58 -35.34 -12.48 -16.57
N ILE A 59 -36.22 -12.35 -15.58
CA ILE A 59 -37.61 -12.86 -15.66
C ILE A 59 -38.41 -12.11 -16.73
N GLU A 60 -38.27 -10.78 -16.83
CA GLU A 60 -38.91 -9.99 -17.90
C GLU A 60 -38.42 -10.40 -19.30
N ALA A 61 -37.13 -10.72 -19.46
CA ALA A 61 -36.57 -11.17 -20.74
C ALA A 61 -37.07 -12.57 -21.17
N VAL A 62 -37.44 -13.44 -20.22
CA VAL A 62 -37.98 -14.79 -20.50
C VAL A 62 -39.48 -14.75 -20.81
N THR A 63 -40.20 -13.68 -20.43
CA THR A 63 -41.66 -13.58 -20.60
C THR A 63 -42.07 -12.88 -21.91
N LEU A 64 -41.12 -12.34 -22.67
CA LEU A 64 -41.40 -11.75 -23.97
C LEU A 64 -41.52 -12.85 -25.05
N PRO A 65 -42.63 -12.93 -25.79
CA PRO A 65 -42.77 -13.90 -26.88
C PRO A 65 -41.70 -13.61 -27.94
N PRO A 66 -41.13 -14.66 -28.57
CA PRO A 66 -40.11 -14.48 -29.59
C PRO A 66 -40.64 -13.60 -30.72
N PRO A 67 -39.83 -12.66 -31.26
CA PRO A 67 -40.25 -11.82 -32.36
C PRO A 67 -40.61 -12.70 -33.55
N LEU A 68 -41.85 -12.56 -34.03
CA LEU A 68 -42.34 -13.20 -35.25
C LEU A 68 -41.39 -12.85 -36.40
N ALA A 69 -40.83 -13.88 -37.02
CA ALA A 69 -39.94 -13.74 -38.16
C ALA A 69 -40.66 -13.01 -39.31
N PRO A 70 -40.00 -12.05 -39.99
CA PRO A 70 -40.59 -11.42 -41.16
C PRO A 70 -40.74 -12.46 -42.28
N ALA A 71 -41.97 -12.56 -42.79
CA ALA A 71 -42.28 -13.30 -44.00
C ALA A 71 -41.60 -12.64 -45.22
N ASP A 72 -41.27 -13.51 -46.17
CA ASP A 72 -40.91 -13.22 -47.56
C ASP A 72 -39.51 -12.62 -47.82
N THR A 73 -38.57 -13.52 -48.14
CA THR A 73 -37.63 -13.24 -49.22
C THR A 73 -37.38 -14.52 -50.01
N VAL A 74 -37.92 -14.54 -51.23
CA VAL A 74 -37.72 -15.57 -52.24
C VAL A 74 -36.25 -15.55 -52.67
N VAL A 75 -35.52 -16.64 -52.40
CA VAL A 75 -34.23 -16.91 -53.06
C VAL A 75 -34.29 -18.29 -53.71
N VAL A 76 -33.98 -18.26 -55.00
CA VAL A 76 -34.06 -19.32 -56.00
C VAL A 76 -33.15 -20.51 -55.67
N LEU A 77 -33.69 -21.70 -55.91
CA LEU A 77 -33.06 -23.02 -55.91
C LEU A 77 -31.74 -23.07 -56.69
N SER A 78 -30.73 -23.76 -56.14
CA SER A 78 -29.90 -24.66 -56.93
C SER A 78 -29.49 -25.88 -56.12
N GLN A 79 -29.69 -27.03 -56.74
CA GLN A 79 -29.65 -28.37 -56.16
C GLN A 79 -28.21 -28.91 -56.11
N ARG A 80 -27.87 -29.67 -55.06
CA ARG A 80 -27.42 -31.08 -55.21
C ARG A 80 -27.14 -31.80 -53.88
N ALA A 81 -27.71 -33.01 -53.82
CA ALA A 81 -27.16 -34.29 -53.34
C ALA A 81 -26.98 -34.53 -51.82
N THR A 82 -27.87 -35.31 -51.16
CA THR A 82 -27.78 -36.77 -50.85
C THR A 82 -26.59 -37.16 -49.93
N THR A 83 -26.68 -37.81 -48.76
CA THR A 83 -27.66 -38.64 -48.02
C THR A 83 -27.23 -38.73 -46.50
N PRO A 84 -27.60 -39.71 -45.62
CA PRO A 84 -28.31 -39.38 -44.36
C PRO A 84 -27.62 -39.91 -43.08
N PHE A 85 -28.00 -39.43 -41.88
CA PHE A 85 -28.10 -40.32 -40.71
C PHE A 85 -28.93 -39.71 -39.57
N LEU A 86 -29.84 -40.53 -39.06
CA LEU A 86 -30.71 -40.30 -37.92
C LEU A 86 -29.90 -40.36 -36.61
N GLN A 87 -30.19 -39.53 -35.61
CA GLN A 87 -31.07 -39.90 -34.48
C GLN A 87 -31.04 -38.82 -33.37
N SER A 88 -32.23 -38.58 -32.86
CA SER A 88 -32.62 -37.76 -31.73
C SER A 88 -31.92 -38.16 -30.42
N SER A 89 -31.60 -37.19 -29.57
CA SER A 89 -31.64 -37.43 -28.12
C SER A 89 -31.82 -36.13 -27.34
N THR A 90 -32.68 -36.26 -26.35
CA THR A 90 -33.32 -35.28 -25.47
C THR A 90 -32.39 -34.46 -24.59
N PHE A 91 -32.86 -33.24 -24.36
CA PHE A 91 -32.47 -32.29 -23.34
C PHE A 91 -32.74 -32.84 -21.93
N CYS A 92 -31.77 -32.72 -21.00
CA CYS A 92 -32.03 -32.58 -19.56
C CYS A 92 -30.84 -31.88 -18.87
N PRO A 93 -31.07 -30.89 -17.99
CA PRO A 93 -30.03 -30.13 -17.28
C PRO A 93 -29.77 -30.71 -15.89
N ASN A 94 -28.50 -30.88 -15.50
CA ASN A 94 -27.97 -30.81 -14.12
C ASN A 94 -26.60 -31.51 -14.04
N GLU A 95 -25.50 -30.78 -14.22
CA GLU A 95 -24.19 -31.13 -13.63
C GLU A 95 -23.21 -29.94 -13.79
N LEU A 96 -23.13 -29.07 -12.77
CA LEU A 96 -22.11 -28.00 -12.73
C LEU A 96 -21.55 -27.74 -11.33
N THR A 97 -21.56 -28.76 -10.46
CA THR A 97 -20.98 -28.69 -9.10
C THR A 97 -19.85 -29.70 -8.83
N SER A 98 -19.32 -30.37 -9.85
CA SER A 98 -18.26 -31.40 -9.68
C SER A 98 -16.86 -30.99 -10.14
N ARG A 99 -16.66 -29.81 -10.76
CA ARG A 99 -15.34 -29.41 -11.34
C ARG A 99 -14.32 -28.75 -10.39
N VAL A 100 -14.61 -28.60 -9.10
CA VAL A 100 -13.71 -27.90 -8.16
C VAL A 100 -12.82 -28.85 -7.30
N ARG A 101 -12.95 -30.18 -7.44
CA ARG A 101 -12.18 -31.12 -6.59
C ARG A 101 -10.98 -31.83 -7.25
N HIS A 102 -10.74 -31.66 -8.55
CA HIS A 102 -9.65 -32.38 -9.24
C HIS A 102 -8.36 -31.60 -9.52
N SER A 103 -8.26 -30.31 -9.14
CA SER A 103 -7.04 -29.51 -9.39
C SER A 103 -6.00 -29.55 -8.25
N LYS A 104 -6.30 -30.19 -7.10
CA LYS A 104 -5.41 -30.22 -5.92
C LYS A 104 -4.48 -31.43 -5.80
N GLN A 105 -4.47 -32.34 -6.78
CA GLN A 105 -3.77 -33.64 -6.64
C GLN A 105 -2.66 -33.86 -7.68
N ARG A 106 -2.01 -32.79 -8.16
CA ARG A 106 -0.99 -32.87 -9.23
C ARG A 106 0.32 -32.10 -8.99
N LEU A 107 0.62 -31.69 -7.75
CA LEU A 107 1.88 -31.01 -7.41
C LEU A 107 2.78 -31.76 -6.42
N ALA A 108 2.41 -32.96 -5.98
CA ALA A 108 3.23 -33.81 -5.12
C ALA A 108 3.74 -35.03 -5.89
N SER A 109 4.68 -34.82 -6.82
CA SER A 109 5.53 -35.87 -7.41
C SER A 109 6.50 -35.21 -8.40
N LYS A 110 7.71 -34.85 -7.95
CA LYS A 110 8.95 -34.86 -8.73
C LYS A 110 10.11 -34.31 -7.88
N GLN A 111 10.67 -35.19 -7.06
CA GLN A 111 12.10 -35.21 -6.74
C GLN A 111 12.54 -36.66 -6.87
N LEU A 112 13.49 -36.94 -7.76
CA LEU A 112 14.76 -37.65 -7.50
C LEU A 112 15.46 -38.03 -8.82
N VAL A 113 16.78 -37.80 -8.87
CA VAL A 113 17.81 -38.45 -9.70
C VAL A 113 17.79 -38.05 -11.20
N GLN A 114 18.87 -37.57 -11.83
CA GLN A 114 20.22 -38.14 -11.91
C GLN A 114 21.22 -37.08 -12.41
N SER A 115 22.35 -36.97 -11.71
CA SER A 115 23.60 -36.36 -12.17
C SER A 115 24.33 -37.36 -13.07
N ASP A 116 24.88 -36.91 -14.20
CA ASP A 116 26.11 -37.47 -14.80
C ASP A 116 26.62 -36.62 -15.98
N SER A 117 27.95 -36.49 -16.02
CA SER A 117 28.83 -36.26 -17.18
C SER A 117 28.97 -34.86 -17.81
N LEU A 118 30.14 -34.24 -17.54
CA LEU A 118 30.82 -33.24 -18.36
C LEU A 118 31.14 -33.77 -19.78
N PRO A 119 31.41 -32.87 -20.74
CA PRO A 119 32.78 -32.84 -21.24
C PRO A 119 33.39 -31.44 -21.39
N SER A 120 34.71 -31.45 -21.23
CA SER A 120 35.69 -30.39 -21.46
C SER A 120 35.60 -29.76 -22.84
N THR A 121 35.74 -28.44 -22.90
CA THR A 121 36.46 -27.77 -23.99
C THR A 121 37.29 -26.65 -23.40
N ASP A 122 38.60 -26.80 -23.54
CA ASP A 122 39.58 -25.73 -23.46
C ASP A 122 39.23 -24.66 -24.48
N ASP A 123 39.25 -23.39 -24.07
CA ASP A 123 39.70 -22.29 -24.93
C ASP A 123 40.02 -21.08 -24.07
N THR A 124 41.31 -20.74 -24.03
CA THR A 124 41.83 -19.49 -23.48
C THR A 124 41.86 -18.46 -24.61
N PRO A 125 41.41 -17.21 -24.37
CA PRO A 125 42.13 -16.08 -24.95
C PRO A 125 42.20 -14.88 -23.96
N PRO A 126 42.85 -13.75 -24.28
CA PRO A 126 44.12 -13.41 -23.67
C PRO A 126 44.02 -12.25 -22.67
N VAL A 127 45.10 -12.14 -21.90
CA VAL A 127 45.48 -11.02 -21.03
C VAL A 127 45.34 -9.67 -21.77
N GLY A 128 44.56 -8.76 -21.19
CA GLY A 128 44.52 -7.37 -21.64
C GLY A 128 43.60 -6.48 -20.81
N THR A 129 44.22 -5.59 -20.05
CA THR A 129 43.67 -4.34 -19.50
C THR A 129 42.83 -4.43 -18.21
N TRP A 130 43.54 -4.31 -17.09
CA TRP A 130 42.96 -3.90 -15.82
C TRP A 130 42.54 -2.44 -15.90
N LEU A 131 41.24 -2.20 -16.00
CA LEU A 131 40.62 -0.93 -15.64
C LEU A 131 39.73 -1.15 -14.43
N ASN A 132 40.01 -0.35 -13.40
CA ASN A 132 39.35 -0.32 -12.10
C ASN A 132 37.82 -0.33 -12.22
N PRO A 133 37.10 -1.13 -11.43
CA PRO A 133 35.67 -0.94 -11.25
C PRO A 133 35.42 0.31 -10.42
N VAL A 134 34.85 1.33 -11.06
CA VAL A 134 34.15 2.45 -10.41
C VAL A 134 33.02 1.86 -9.57
N PRO A 135 32.90 2.18 -8.26
CA PRO A 135 31.72 1.82 -7.50
C PRO A 135 30.54 2.66 -7.98
N VAL A 136 29.67 2.07 -8.80
CA VAL A 136 28.33 2.61 -9.04
C VAL A 136 27.53 2.38 -7.76
N THR A 137 27.51 3.40 -6.90
CA THR A 137 26.55 3.48 -5.81
C THR A 137 25.15 3.59 -6.40
N LEU A 138 24.46 2.45 -6.50
CA LEU A 138 23.01 2.38 -6.63
C LEU A 138 22.41 2.95 -5.35
N GLN A 139 22.17 4.26 -5.33
CA GLN A 139 21.29 4.89 -4.37
C GLN A 139 19.87 4.37 -4.64
N THR A 140 19.48 3.32 -3.94
CA THR A 140 18.06 3.01 -3.77
C THR A 140 17.48 4.11 -2.89
N ASN A 141 16.89 5.13 -3.52
CA ASN A 141 15.98 6.07 -2.87
C ASN A 141 14.79 5.27 -2.33
N LYS A 142 14.87 4.91 -1.04
CA LYS A 142 13.88 4.08 -0.35
C LYS A 142 12.93 4.90 0.51
N ASN A 143 12.78 6.20 0.25
CA ASN A 143 12.11 7.09 1.21
C ASN A 143 11.26 8.21 0.60
N GLU A 144 10.62 7.97 -0.55
CA GLU A 144 9.63 8.92 -1.10
C GLU A 144 8.25 8.30 -1.40
N GLN A 145 8.04 7.00 -1.16
CA GLN A 145 6.79 6.34 -1.57
C GLN A 145 5.70 6.21 -0.50
N GLU A 146 5.98 6.46 0.78
CA GLU A 146 4.99 6.22 1.85
C GLU A 146 4.24 7.48 2.33
N HIS A 147 4.70 8.68 2.00
CA HIS A 147 4.03 9.92 2.43
C HIS A 147 3.11 10.56 1.38
N LEU A 148 3.05 10.03 0.15
CA LEU A 148 2.23 10.60 -0.94
C LEU A 148 0.98 9.78 -1.30
N SER A 149 0.66 8.72 -0.56
CA SER A 149 -0.43 7.79 -0.93
C SER A 149 -1.75 8.02 -0.17
N SER A 150 -1.70 8.61 1.02
CA SER A 150 -2.90 8.83 1.86
C SER A 150 -3.57 10.18 1.61
N ASP A 151 -2.79 11.19 1.20
CA ASP A 151 -3.32 12.56 0.97
C ASP A 151 -3.81 12.76 -0.48
N THR A 152 -3.25 11.99 -1.43
CA THR A 152 -3.67 12.01 -2.83
C THR A 152 -5.00 11.29 -3.05
N THR A 153 -5.29 10.21 -2.33
CA THR A 153 -6.56 9.49 -2.42
C THR A 153 -7.74 10.28 -1.84
N LEU A 154 -7.51 11.04 -0.77
CA LEU A 154 -8.54 11.85 -0.12
C LEU A 154 -8.86 13.13 -0.91
N ARG A 155 -7.84 13.82 -1.48
CA ARG A 155 -8.07 14.94 -2.43
C ARG A 155 -8.64 14.48 -3.77
N ARG A 156 -8.29 13.29 -4.27
CA ARG A 156 -8.77 12.77 -5.56
C ARG A 156 -10.24 12.36 -5.51
N SER A 157 -10.69 11.72 -4.43
CA SER A 157 -12.10 11.36 -4.23
C SER A 157 -13.04 12.56 -4.11
N MET A 158 -12.56 13.70 -3.60
CA MET A 158 -13.33 14.96 -3.58
C MET A 158 -13.48 15.56 -4.99
N SER A 159 -12.48 15.41 -5.86
CA SER A 159 -12.52 15.94 -7.24
C SER A 159 -13.35 15.08 -8.20
N GLU A 160 -13.32 13.76 -8.06
CA GLU A 160 -14.07 12.82 -8.92
C GLU A 160 -15.59 12.90 -8.65
N ASN A 161 -16.00 13.13 -7.40
CA ASN A 161 -17.39 13.36 -7.04
C ASN A 161 -17.89 14.76 -7.47
N GLN A 162 -17.02 15.78 -7.49
CA GLN A 162 -17.41 17.10 -7.97
C GLN A 162 -17.54 17.14 -9.49
N LEU A 163 -16.65 16.47 -10.23
CA LEU A 163 -16.72 16.37 -11.69
C LEU A 163 -17.94 15.58 -12.17
N SER A 164 -18.33 14.51 -11.45
CA SER A 164 -19.52 13.72 -11.80
C SER A 164 -20.81 14.49 -11.51
N VAL A 165 -20.89 15.23 -10.39
CA VAL A 165 -22.06 16.04 -10.03
C VAL A 165 -22.21 17.24 -10.96
N PHE A 166 -21.13 17.90 -11.37
CA PHE A 166 -21.20 19.02 -12.33
C PHE A 166 -21.57 18.54 -13.73
N ALA A 167 -21.03 17.39 -14.18
CA ALA A 167 -21.38 16.79 -15.46
C ALA A 167 -22.83 16.28 -15.46
N LEU A 168 -23.29 15.66 -14.38
CA LEU A 168 -24.68 15.24 -14.22
C LEU A 168 -25.61 16.44 -14.18
N LYS A 169 -25.30 17.49 -13.40
CA LYS A 169 -26.11 18.71 -13.31
C LYS A 169 -26.22 19.45 -14.65
N ALA A 170 -25.12 19.54 -15.42
CA ALA A 170 -25.16 20.10 -16.76
C ALA A 170 -26.03 19.28 -17.74
N LEU A 171 -26.12 17.96 -17.53
CA LEU A 171 -27.01 17.08 -18.31
C LEU A 171 -28.48 17.18 -17.85
N THR A 172 -28.75 17.40 -16.56
CA THR A 172 -30.12 17.56 -16.03
C THR A 172 -30.71 18.94 -16.35
N ASP A 173 -29.93 20.01 -16.16
CA ASP A 173 -30.38 21.40 -16.37
C ASP A 173 -30.67 21.70 -17.86
N THR A 174 -30.25 20.82 -18.78
CA THR A 174 -30.44 20.96 -20.23
C THR A 174 -31.56 20.10 -20.81
N LEU A 175 -32.12 19.16 -20.05
CA LEU A 175 -33.34 18.42 -20.43
C LEU A 175 -34.61 19.23 -20.18
N THR A 176 -34.51 20.29 -19.37
CA THR A 176 -35.61 21.19 -19.00
C THR A 176 -35.88 22.32 -20.00
N GLU A 177 -35.00 22.55 -20.99
CA GLU A 177 -35.18 23.61 -21.98
C GLU A 177 -35.37 23.04 -23.39
N GLY A 178 -36.44 23.50 -24.08
CA GLY A 178 -36.91 23.02 -25.38
C GLY A 178 -35.94 23.29 -26.55
N LEU A 179 -34.88 22.50 -26.63
CA LEU A 179 -33.86 22.55 -27.69
C LEU A 179 -34.32 21.87 -28.99
N THR A 180 -33.80 22.35 -30.11
CA THR A 180 -34.10 21.78 -31.43
C THR A 180 -33.58 20.34 -31.55
N SER A 181 -34.27 19.50 -32.33
CA SER A 181 -33.91 18.08 -32.54
C SER A 181 -32.44 17.86 -32.95
N LEU A 182 -31.87 18.79 -33.73
CA LEU A 182 -30.47 18.73 -34.17
C LEU A 182 -29.47 18.97 -33.04
N GLU A 183 -29.74 19.93 -32.16
CA GLU A 183 -28.89 20.26 -31.02
C GLU A 183 -28.91 19.13 -29.99
N ASN A 184 -30.09 18.56 -29.74
CA ASN A 184 -30.23 17.37 -28.90
C ASN A 184 -29.45 16.18 -29.44
N ARG A 185 -29.48 15.95 -30.76
CA ARG A 185 -28.67 14.89 -31.39
C ARG A 185 -27.16 15.12 -31.21
N LYS A 186 -26.67 16.34 -31.42
CA LYS A 186 -25.26 16.70 -31.24
C LYS A 186 -24.83 16.53 -29.77
N ARG A 187 -25.68 16.94 -28.82
CA ARG A 187 -25.45 16.77 -27.38
C ARG A 187 -25.37 15.30 -26.99
N LEU A 188 -26.34 14.49 -27.42
CA LEU A 188 -26.32 13.04 -27.17
C LEU A 188 -25.06 12.37 -27.72
N GLN A 189 -24.57 12.80 -28.90
CA GLN A 189 -23.31 12.32 -29.46
C GLN A 189 -22.10 12.72 -28.60
N ALA A 190 -22.02 13.98 -28.16
CA ALA A 190 -20.96 14.45 -27.27
C ALA A 190 -20.95 13.70 -25.94
N THR A 191 -22.12 13.52 -25.32
CA THR A 191 -22.29 12.78 -24.07
C THR A 191 -21.85 11.32 -24.23
N ARG A 192 -22.26 10.64 -25.31
CA ARG A 192 -21.80 9.28 -25.62
C ARG A 192 -20.27 9.21 -25.78
N ALA A 193 -19.67 10.16 -26.50
CA ALA A 193 -18.23 10.19 -26.70
C ALA A 193 -17.44 10.41 -25.38
N LEU A 194 -17.98 11.24 -24.48
CA LEU A 194 -17.41 11.46 -23.16
C LEU A 194 -17.43 10.19 -22.32
N PHE A 195 -18.59 9.51 -22.22
CA PHE A 195 -18.71 8.26 -21.45
C PHE A 195 -17.77 7.17 -21.97
N MET A 196 -17.67 7.00 -23.29
CA MET A 196 -16.73 6.05 -23.89
C MET A 196 -15.27 6.38 -23.55
N THR A 197 -14.92 7.66 -23.44
CA THR A 197 -13.57 8.10 -23.09
C THR A 197 -13.26 7.89 -21.61
N ILE A 198 -14.24 8.13 -20.74
CA ILE A 198 -14.15 7.85 -19.30
C ILE A 198 -14.00 6.34 -19.08
N GLU A 199 -14.84 5.52 -19.71
CA GLU A 199 -14.79 4.06 -19.59
C GLU A 199 -13.44 3.51 -20.07
N ARG A 200 -12.94 3.97 -21.24
CA ARG A 200 -11.61 3.59 -21.73
C ARG A 200 -10.50 3.97 -20.74
N ARG A 201 -10.59 5.13 -20.08
CA ARG A 201 -9.62 5.55 -19.07
C ARG A 201 -9.68 4.63 -17.85
N GLN A 202 -10.88 4.35 -17.34
CA GLN A 202 -11.09 3.46 -16.19
C GLN A 202 -10.56 2.05 -16.47
N VAL A 203 -10.81 1.50 -17.66
CA VAL A 203 -10.30 0.17 -18.05
C VAL A 203 -8.77 0.16 -18.09
N LYS A 204 -8.13 1.22 -18.64
CA LYS A 204 -6.66 1.32 -18.67
C LYS A 204 -6.07 1.42 -17.26
N GLU A 205 -6.67 2.22 -16.39
CA GLU A 205 -6.23 2.37 -14.99
C GLU A 205 -6.41 1.06 -14.21
N ALA A 206 -7.57 0.40 -14.33
CA ALA A 206 -7.82 -0.89 -13.70
C ALA A 206 -6.83 -1.97 -14.16
N LEU A 207 -6.48 -1.99 -15.45
CA LEU A 207 -5.49 -2.90 -16.00
C LEU A 207 -4.08 -2.62 -15.47
N LEU A 208 -3.70 -1.34 -15.33
CA LEU A 208 -2.42 -0.95 -14.74
C LEU A 208 -2.34 -1.37 -13.26
N LEU A 209 -3.39 -1.08 -12.48
CA LEU A 209 -3.47 -1.47 -11.07
C LEU A 209 -3.44 -2.99 -10.91
N SER A 210 -4.14 -3.74 -11.76
CA SER A 210 -4.10 -5.21 -11.76
C SER A 210 -2.68 -5.73 -12.00
N LYS A 211 -1.92 -5.13 -12.94
CA LYS A 211 -0.52 -5.48 -13.18
C LYS A 211 0.36 -5.17 -11.97
N GLN A 212 0.23 -3.98 -11.39
CA GLN A 212 1.00 -3.58 -10.21
C GLN A 212 0.71 -4.48 -9.00
N ASN A 213 -0.56 -4.82 -8.76
CA ASN A 213 -0.96 -5.72 -7.67
C ASN A 213 -0.40 -7.13 -7.85
N LYS A 214 -0.38 -7.65 -9.08
CA LYS A 214 0.25 -8.95 -9.38
C LYS A 214 1.74 -8.95 -9.07
N GLU A 215 2.43 -7.87 -9.43
CA GLU A 215 3.86 -7.75 -9.16
C GLU A 215 4.15 -7.63 -7.66
N MET A 216 3.31 -6.87 -6.94
CA MET A 216 3.38 -6.77 -5.49
C MET A 216 3.14 -8.11 -4.81
N GLN A 217 2.15 -8.89 -5.26
CA GLN A 217 1.89 -10.23 -4.74
C GLN A 217 3.09 -11.15 -4.93
N ARG A 218 3.72 -11.15 -6.12
CA ARG A 218 4.93 -11.94 -6.37
C ARG A 218 6.07 -11.57 -5.42
N LEU A 219 6.28 -10.28 -5.17
CA LEU A 219 7.31 -9.82 -4.24
C LEU A 219 7.03 -10.26 -2.80
N VAL A 220 5.76 -10.24 -2.38
CA VAL A 220 5.34 -10.74 -1.06
C VAL A 220 5.59 -12.24 -0.97
N GLU A 221 5.20 -13.02 -1.98
CA GLU A 221 5.42 -14.46 -2.03
C GLU A 221 6.92 -14.82 -1.98
N LEU A 222 7.77 -14.11 -2.71
CA LEU A 222 9.22 -14.32 -2.70
C LEU A 222 9.83 -14.05 -1.33
N LYS A 223 9.47 -12.92 -0.70
CA LYS A 223 9.96 -12.58 0.65
C LYS A 223 9.45 -13.55 1.71
N GLU A 224 8.23 -14.04 1.57
CA GLU A 224 7.69 -15.04 2.49
C GLU A 224 8.38 -16.39 2.33
N ALA A 225 8.67 -16.81 1.10
CA ALA A 225 9.47 -18.00 0.85
C ALA A 225 10.90 -17.87 1.43
N GLU A 226 11.51 -16.70 1.31
CA GLU A 226 12.81 -16.41 1.93
C GLU A 226 12.75 -16.51 3.45
N ARG A 227 11.72 -15.92 4.08
CA ARG A 227 11.49 -16.04 5.54
C ARG A 227 11.36 -17.50 5.96
N LEU A 228 10.53 -18.27 5.26
CA LEU A 228 10.32 -19.69 5.55
C LEU A 228 11.60 -20.51 5.38
N HIS A 229 12.42 -20.21 4.37
CA HIS A 229 13.72 -20.87 4.17
C HIS A 229 14.70 -20.56 5.31
N GLN A 230 14.73 -19.31 5.77
CA GLN A 230 15.55 -18.90 6.92
C GLN A 230 15.07 -19.61 8.21
N GLU A 231 13.77 -19.65 8.45
CA GLU A 231 13.18 -20.37 9.59
C GLU A 231 13.49 -21.87 9.55
N GLN A 232 13.38 -22.52 8.39
CA GLN A 232 13.74 -23.92 8.23
C GLN A 232 15.23 -24.18 8.42
N SER A 233 16.09 -23.27 7.93
CA SER A 233 17.55 -23.37 8.12
C SER A 233 17.92 -23.25 9.60
N LEU A 234 17.30 -22.32 10.32
CA LEU A 234 17.47 -22.17 11.77
C LEU A 234 16.92 -23.37 12.54
N ALA A 235 15.76 -23.89 12.15
CA ALA A 235 15.18 -25.08 12.76
C ALA A 235 16.07 -26.31 12.55
N GLN A 236 16.67 -26.49 11.37
CA GLN A 236 17.60 -27.60 11.10
C GLN A 236 18.91 -27.46 11.90
N GLN A 237 19.42 -26.23 12.09
CA GLN A 237 20.58 -25.98 12.96
C GLN A 237 20.30 -26.28 14.43
N GLN A 238 19.04 -26.21 14.88
CA GLN A 238 18.63 -26.60 16.23
C GLN A 238 18.45 -28.12 16.44
N ILE A 239 18.54 -28.95 15.38
CA ILE A 239 18.46 -30.42 15.47
C ILE A 239 19.87 -31.06 15.52
N SER A 240 20.85 -30.40 16.13
CA SER A 240 21.98 -31.14 16.70
C SER A 240 21.51 -31.81 17.99
N PRO A 241 21.75 -33.12 18.22
CA PRO A 241 21.35 -33.76 19.47
C PRO A 241 22.25 -33.24 20.60
N ILE A 242 21.80 -32.18 21.27
CA ILE A 242 22.40 -31.70 22.51
C ILE A 242 21.71 -32.44 23.66
N PRO A 243 22.46 -33.06 24.59
CA PRO A 243 21.90 -33.72 25.77
C PRO A 243 20.99 -32.77 26.54
N ASN A 244 19.88 -33.31 27.04
CA ASN A 244 18.77 -32.66 27.74
C ASN A 244 19.14 -31.74 28.92
N GLU A 245 19.83 -30.61 28.74
CA GLU A 245 19.96 -29.54 29.76
C GLU A 245 20.27 -28.19 29.10
N ALA A 246 19.40 -27.69 28.22
CA ALA A 246 19.35 -26.27 27.87
C ALA A 246 18.08 -25.96 27.08
N VAL A 247 16.92 -26.18 27.68
CA VAL A 247 15.75 -25.36 27.34
C VAL A 247 16.07 -23.97 27.90
N LEU A 248 16.83 -23.18 27.13
CA LEU A 248 16.98 -21.76 27.42
C LEU A 248 15.60 -21.14 27.25
N ASP A 249 15.00 -20.96 28.40
CA ASP A 249 13.74 -20.31 28.68
C ASP A 249 13.71 -18.93 28.01
N VAL A 250 13.07 -18.85 26.83
CA VAL A 250 12.75 -17.56 26.18
C VAL A 250 11.70 -16.78 27.00
N ASN A 251 11.11 -17.39 28.05
CA ASN A 251 10.28 -16.70 29.03
C ASN A 251 11.06 -16.20 30.26
N SER A 252 12.38 -16.40 30.33
CA SER A 252 13.24 -15.92 31.43
C SER A 252 13.78 -14.50 31.24
N ALA A 253 13.50 -13.84 30.11
CA ALA A 253 13.89 -12.45 29.92
C ALA A 253 13.14 -11.60 30.97
N ASP A 254 13.86 -11.14 31.99
CA ASP A 254 13.33 -10.32 33.07
C ASP A 254 12.49 -9.19 32.45
N PRO A 255 11.19 -9.05 32.80
CA PRO A 255 10.34 -7.99 32.26
C PRO A 255 10.98 -6.60 32.41
N LYS A 256 11.87 -6.41 33.41
CA LYS A 256 12.66 -5.19 33.58
C LYS A 256 13.72 -4.99 32.49
N GLU A 257 14.38 -6.06 32.05
CA GLU A 257 15.37 -6.02 30.96
C GLU A 257 14.70 -5.74 29.61
N LEU A 258 13.56 -6.39 29.34
CA LEU A 258 12.73 -6.09 28.16
C LEU A 258 12.22 -4.64 28.17
N ALA A 259 11.82 -4.12 29.33
CA ALA A 259 11.39 -2.72 29.48
C ALA A 259 12.56 -1.75 29.22
N ARG A 260 13.77 -2.05 29.71
CA ARG A 260 14.98 -1.26 29.46
C ARG A 260 15.34 -1.24 27.97
N LEU A 261 15.33 -2.39 27.31
CA LEU A 261 15.60 -2.48 25.87
C LEU A 261 14.56 -1.70 25.05
N ARG A 262 13.28 -1.74 25.44
CA ARG A 262 12.23 -0.93 24.80
C ARG A 262 12.47 0.56 24.99
N GLN A 263 12.82 1.00 26.20
CA GLN A 263 13.13 2.41 26.47
C GLN A 263 14.35 2.89 25.68
N GLN A 264 15.41 2.07 25.59
CA GLN A 264 16.58 2.37 24.78
C GLN A 264 16.23 2.50 23.29
N ARG A 265 15.41 1.59 22.74
CA ARG A 265 14.95 1.68 21.35
C ARG A 265 14.15 2.96 21.08
N ILE A 266 13.28 3.37 22.00
CA ILE A 266 12.51 4.62 21.89
C ILE A 266 13.44 5.82 21.93
N HIS A 267 14.42 5.82 22.84
CA HIS A 267 15.40 6.89 22.96
C HIS A 267 16.25 7.02 21.68
N ASP A 268 16.73 5.89 21.15
CA ASP A 268 17.49 5.84 19.90
C ASP A 268 16.67 6.28 18.69
N GLN A 269 15.39 5.94 18.66
CA GLN A 269 14.48 6.43 17.63
C GLN A 269 14.33 7.95 17.69
N LYS A 270 14.03 8.51 18.88
CA LYS A 270 13.92 9.97 19.06
C LYS A 270 15.20 10.70 18.68
N ARG A 271 16.36 10.16 19.06
CA ARG A 271 17.67 10.72 18.69
C ARG A 271 17.85 10.77 17.17
N ARG A 272 17.55 9.68 16.46
CA ARG A 272 17.61 9.63 14.99
C ARG A 272 16.63 10.60 14.33
N GLU A 273 15.45 10.78 14.89
CA GLU A 273 14.46 11.75 14.39
C GLU A 273 14.98 13.19 14.54
N ILE A 274 15.57 13.53 15.69
CA ILE A 274 16.15 14.85 15.93
C ILE A 274 17.36 15.10 15.00
N GLU A 275 18.22 14.12 14.77
CA GLU A 275 19.32 14.23 13.81
C GLU A 275 18.82 14.51 12.38
N ARG A 276 17.77 13.80 11.94
CA ARG A 276 17.13 14.08 10.64
C ARG A 276 16.57 15.49 10.58
N TYR A 277 15.92 15.94 11.65
CA TYR A 277 15.36 17.28 11.75
C TYR A 277 16.45 18.38 11.68
N ILE A 278 17.54 18.23 12.43
CA ILE A 278 18.69 19.14 12.38
C ILE A 278 19.29 19.19 10.96
N ARG A 279 19.43 18.04 10.31
CA ARG A 279 19.95 17.98 8.93
C ARG A 279 19.04 18.77 7.97
N ALA A 280 17.72 18.60 8.07
CA ALA A 280 16.75 19.34 7.26
C ALA A 280 16.78 20.86 7.55
N LEU A 281 16.94 21.26 8.82
CA LEU A 281 17.12 22.67 9.19
C LEU A 281 18.39 23.26 8.56
N LYS A 282 19.51 22.54 8.64
CA LYS A 282 20.77 22.97 8.01
C LYS A 282 20.65 23.12 6.51
N THR A 283 20.03 22.17 5.81
CA THR A 283 19.85 22.28 4.34
C THR A 283 19.00 23.47 3.97
N THR A 284 17.88 23.67 4.68
CA THR A 284 16.96 24.79 4.43
C THR A 284 17.62 26.13 4.73
N LEU A 285 18.36 26.23 5.84
CA LEU A 285 19.09 27.43 6.21
C LEU A 285 20.19 27.73 5.18
N ARG A 286 20.94 26.71 4.73
CA ARG A 286 21.98 26.87 3.71
C ARG A 286 21.43 27.43 2.42
N GLU A 287 20.34 26.87 1.92
CA GLU A 287 19.71 27.32 0.67
C GLU A 287 19.29 28.79 0.78
N ARG A 288 18.62 29.16 1.87
CA ARG A 288 18.15 30.54 2.08
C ARG A 288 19.28 31.53 2.25
N CYS A 289 20.30 31.20 3.03
CA CYS A 289 21.45 32.06 3.24
C CYS A 289 22.27 32.21 1.97
N SER A 290 22.42 31.15 1.16
CA SER A 290 23.10 31.21 -0.13
C SER A 290 22.37 32.11 -1.12
N ASN A 291 21.04 31.99 -1.22
CA ASN A 291 20.21 32.83 -2.10
C ASN A 291 20.27 34.32 -1.75
N ARG A 292 20.52 34.64 -0.46
CA ARG A 292 20.60 36.02 0.05
C ARG A 292 22.03 36.54 0.23
N GLY A 293 23.04 35.71 -0.02
CA GLY A 293 24.45 36.05 0.25
C GLY A 293 24.76 36.33 1.73
N ILE A 294 23.97 35.80 2.66
CA ILE A 294 24.13 36.04 4.10
C ILE A 294 25.10 35.02 4.68
N HIS A 295 26.16 35.50 5.34
CA HIS A 295 27.05 34.63 6.12
C HIS A 295 26.43 34.32 7.48
N VAL A 296 26.27 33.03 7.79
CA VAL A 296 25.67 32.61 9.06
C VAL A 296 26.74 32.60 10.16
N PRO A 297 26.51 33.25 11.32
CA PRO A 297 27.45 33.22 12.43
C PRO A 297 27.63 31.78 12.94
N ASN A 298 28.83 31.48 13.44
CA ASN A 298 29.09 30.20 14.09
C ASN A 298 28.29 30.09 15.39
N LEU A 299 27.58 28.97 15.55
CA LEU A 299 26.79 28.71 16.75
C LEU A 299 27.69 28.21 17.89
N CYS A 300 28.74 27.46 17.58
CA CYS A 300 29.65 26.91 18.56
C CYS A 300 31.12 27.07 18.14
N SER A 301 32.01 27.08 19.13
CA SER A 301 33.46 27.20 18.93
C SER A 301 34.14 25.91 18.50
N CYS A 302 33.41 24.78 18.46
CA CYS A 302 33.97 23.49 18.10
C CYS A 302 34.34 23.39 16.62
N HIS A 303 33.66 24.17 15.76
CA HIS A 303 33.85 24.13 14.32
C HIS A 303 33.91 25.56 13.77
N SER A 304 34.63 25.74 12.66
CA SER A 304 34.72 27.02 11.97
C SER A 304 33.40 27.40 11.29
N THR A 305 32.63 26.41 10.84
CA THR A 305 31.32 26.62 10.20
C THR A 305 30.20 25.88 10.93
N ILE A 306 28.99 26.45 10.90
CA ILE A 306 27.78 25.81 11.47
C ILE A 306 27.40 24.50 10.76
N TRP A 307 27.92 24.31 9.55
CA TRP A 307 27.58 23.19 8.70
C TRP A 307 28.17 21.89 9.23
N GLU A 308 29.38 21.98 9.78
CA GLU A 308 30.15 20.86 10.30
C GLU A 308 29.84 20.54 11.76
N ALA A 309 29.27 21.49 12.51
CA ALA A 309 28.93 21.31 13.91
C ALA A 309 27.84 20.24 14.14
N ASP A 310 28.13 19.20 14.91
CA ASP A 310 27.15 18.18 15.30
C ASP A 310 27.06 18.08 16.84
N PRO A 311 25.88 18.33 17.45
CA PRO A 311 25.69 18.26 18.91
C PRO A 311 26.00 16.89 19.52
N MET A 312 26.05 15.82 18.71
CA MET A 312 26.41 14.48 19.16
C MET A 312 27.93 14.26 19.24
N THR A 313 28.74 15.07 18.57
CA THR A 313 30.20 14.92 18.47
C THR A 313 30.98 16.15 18.93
N CYS A 314 30.28 17.24 19.27
CA CYS A 314 30.88 18.43 19.88
C CYS A 314 31.70 18.10 21.14
N SER A 315 32.66 18.97 21.47
CA SER A 315 33.48 18.85 22.68
C SER A 315 32.60 18.93 23.95
N GLN A 316 33.02 18.27 25.03
CA GLN A 316 32.24 18.23 26.29
C GLN A 316 31.90 19.61 26.87
N ASN A 317 32.78 20.60 26.67
CA ASN A 317 32.56 21.98 27.13
C ASN A 317 31.66 22.80 26.19
N CYS A 318 31.16 22.23 25.10
CA CYS A 318 30.27 22.90 24.17
C CYS A 318 28.88 23.06 24.77
N SER A 319 28.27 24.22 24.59
CA SER A 319 26.87 24.49 24.98
C SER A 319 25.86 23.55 24.32
N PHE A 320 26.22 22.90 23.22
CA PHE A 320 25.37 21.96 22.49
C PHE A 320 25.75 20.49 22.69
N TYR A 321 26.74 20.18 23.54
CA TYR A 321 27.15 18.80 23.79
C TYR A 321 26.01 17.97 24.36
N GLN A 322 25.69 16.85 23.69
CA GLN A 322 24.57 15.97 24.03
C GLN A 322 23.20 16.68 24.13
N ASN A 323 23.08 17.87 23.53
CA ASN A 323 21.86 18.67 23.55
C ASN A 323 21.43 19.05 22.12
N PRO A 324 20.95 18.07 21.33
CA PRO A 324 20.57 18.31 19.95
C PRO A 324 19.31 19.18 19.82
N THR A 325 18.44 19.21 20.84
CA THR A 325 17.24 20.07 20.84
C THR A 325 17.60 21.55 20.96
N ALA A 326 18.53 21.92 21.84
CA ALA A 326 19.00 23.30 21.92
C ALA A 326 19.64 23.77 20.61
N PHE A 327 20.42 22.90 19.97
CA PHE A 327 21.03 23.18 18.67
C PHE A 327 19.98 23.38 17.57
N ALA A 328 18.95 22.52 17.53
CA ALA A 328 17.84 22.66 16.59
C ALA A 328 17.07 23.97 16.79
N THR A 329 16.81 24.36 18.05
CA THR A 329 16.16 25.64 18.37
C THR A 329 16.97 26.83 17.88
N SER A 330 18.29 26.84 18.11
CA SER A 330 19.17 27.91 17.60
C SER A 330 19.16 27.99 16.07
N LEU A 331 19.20 26.85 15.37
CA LEU A 331 19.07 26.81 13.90
C LEU A 331 17.72 27.34 13.42
N HIS A 332 16.64 27.00 14.13
CA HIS A 332 15.30 27.50 13.80
C HIS A 332 15.21 29.02 14.00
N SER A 333 15.73 29.56 15.09
CA SER A 333 15.77 31.02 15.33
C SER A 333 16.53 31.76 14.23
N LEU A 334 17.68 31.22 13.78
CA LEU A 334 18.41 31.77 12.64
C LEU A 334 17.61 31.69 11.33
N LEU A 335 16.90 30.58 11.12
CA LEU A 335 16.06 30.41 9.94
C LEU A 335 14.88 31.40 9.93
N THR A 336 14.31 31.72 11.09
CA THR A 336 13.26 32.73 11.25
C THR A 336 13.80 34.16 11.07
N SER A 337 14.98 34.48 11.59
CA SER A 337 15.58 35.81 11.35
C SER A 337 15.90 36.03 9.87
N CYS A 338 16.27 34.97 9.15
CA CYS A 338 16.44 35.00 7.70
C CYS A 338 15.12 35.16 6.93
N GLN A 339 13.94 34.99 7.55
CA GLN A 339 12.63 35.22 6.92
C GLN A 339 12.11 36.64 7.13
N ALA A 340 12.47 37.29 8.24
CA ALA A 340 11.90 38.57 8.67
C ALA A 340 12.41 39.80 7.90
N THR A 341 13.42 39.64 7.04
CA THR A 341 13.88 40.71 6.14
C THR A 341 13.24 40.50 4.76
N ASN A 342 12.04 41.05 4.56
CA ASN A 342 11.41 41.27 3.27
C ASN A 342 10.82 42.67 3.26
#